data_AF-A0A535PD47-F1
#
_entry.id   AF-A0A535PD47-F1
#
_cell.length_a   1.000
_cell.length_b   1.000
_cell.length_c   1.000
_cell.angle_alpha   90.00
_cell.angle_beta   90.00
_cell.angle_gamma   90.00
#
_symmetry.space_group_name_H-M   'P 1'
#
loop_
_entity.id
_entity.type
_entity.pdbx_description
1 polymer ?
#
loop_
_entity_poly.entity_id
_entity_poly.type
_entity_poly.pdbx_seq_one_letter_code
_entity_poly.pdbx_strand_id
1 'polypeptide(L)'
;MVTLVFGFTAAVNGSAALRLPDSARLELFVALFLLLAAVVVAVIVGFPVTYLEVEKEGLEKLIDEAEWTNPEVIEARRRTAQAATGIIINARKANGVKANLLTGALALEVLGIVTLALGAMATLLGQ
;
A
#
# COMPACT_ATOMS: atom_id res chain seq x y z
N MET A 1 -6.22 9.00 -6.22
CA MET A 1 -6.05 10.40 -5.75
C MET A 1 -6.81 11.40 -6.61
N VAL A 2 -6.57 11.48 -7.92
CA VAL A 2 -7.31 12.37 -8.84
C VAL A 2 -8.83 12.14 -8.78
N THR A 3 -9.28 10.89 -8.70
CA THR A 3 -10.70 10.50 -8.54
C THR A 3 -11.35 11.02 -7.25
N LEU A 4 -10.63 11.03 -6.13
CA LEU A 4 -11.14 11.58 -4.86
C LEU A 4 -11.28 13.10 -4.92
N VAL A 5 -10.31 13.78 -5.54
CA VAL A 5 -10.36 15.23 -5.74
C VAL A 5 -11.53 15.61 -6.65
N PHE A 6 -11.73 14.89 -7.76
CA PHE A 6 -12.89 15.11 -8.63
C PHE A 6 -14.22 14.78 -7.94
N GLY A 7 -14.28 13.67 -7.19
CA GLY A 7 -15.47 13.31 -6.41
C GLY A 7 -15.82 14.37 -5.35
N PHE A 8 -14.82 14.88 -4.64
CA PHE A 8 -15.01 15.95 -3.66
C PHE A 8 -15.45 17.26 -4.34
N THR A 9 -14.86 17.63 -5.47
CA THR A 9 -15.22 18.82 -6.24
C THR A 9 -16.65 18.72 -6.78
N ALA A 10 -17.06 17.56 -7.26
CA ALA A 10 -18.44 17.30 -7.70
C ALA A 10 -19.43 17.39 -6.53
N ALA A 11 -19.07 16.85 -5.36
CA ALA A 11 -19.91 16.93 -4.16
C ALA A 11 -20.09 18.36 -3.65
N VAL A 12 -19.01 19.17 -3.62
CA VAL A 12 -19.04 20.57 -3.18
C VAL A 12 -19.87 21.45 -4.14
N ASN A 13 -19.80 21.17 -5.44
CA ASN A 13 -20.52 21.95 -6.45
C ASN A 13 -21.96 21.47 -6.72
N GLY A 14 -22.35 20.27 -6.26
CA GLY A 14 -23.63 19.61 -6.59
C GLY A 14 -24.80 19.89 -5.62
N SER A 15 -24.66 20.81 -4.65
CA SER A 15 -25.47 20.83 -3.43
C SER A 15 -26.94 21.28 -3.56
N ALA A 16 -27.43 21.69 -4.74
CA ALA A 16 -28.78 22.25 -4.87
C ALA A 16 -29.83 21.34 -5.55
N ALA A 17 -29.44 20.29 -6.29
CA ALA A 17 -30.38 19.53 -7.13
C ALA A 17 -30.23 17.99 -7.09
N LEU A 18 -29.18 17.45 -6.46
CA LEU A 18 -28.97 16.00 -6.37
C LEU A 18 -29.80 15.39 -5.22
N ARG A 19 -31.08 15.17 -5.46
CA ARG A 19 -31.85 14.18 -4.68
C ARG A 19 -31.41 12.79 -5.12
N LEU A 20 -30.68 12.10 -4.25
CA LEU A 20 -30.30 10.71 -4.47
C LEU A 20 -31.55 9.83 -4.41
N PRO A 21 -31.88 9.07 -5.48
CA PRO A 21 -32.94 8.08 -5.42
C PRO A 21 -32.55 6.98 -4.41
N ASP A 22 -33.55 6.48 -3.66
CA ASP A 22 -33.33 5.46 -2.62
C ASP A 22 -32.67 4.19 -3.17
N SER A 23 -32.89 3.90 -4.45
CA SER A 23 -32.32 2.76 -5.19
C SER A 23 -30.80 2.84 -5.43
N ALA A 24 -30.17 4.01 -5.25
CA ALA A 24 -28.73 4.19 -5.45
C ALA A 24 -27.98 4.38 -4.12
N ARG A 25 -28.70 4.54 -3.01
CA ARG A 25 -28.13 4.97 -1.73
C ARG A 25 -27.22 3.92 -1.13
N LEU A 26 -27.60 2.64 -1.26
CA LEU A 26 -26.83 1.53 -0.71
C LEU A 26 -25.50 1.36 -1.47
N GLU A 27 -25.56 1.38 -2.80
CA GLU A 27 -24.42 1.21 -3.70
C GLU A 27 -23.40 2.32 -3.49
N LEU A 28 -23.85 3.58 -3.40
CA LEU A 28 -22.98 4.72 -3.15
C LEU A 28 -22.32 4.64 -1.77
N PHE A 29 -23.04 4.16 -0.75
CA PHE A 29 -22.49 4.00 0.60
C PHE A 29 -21.45 2.88 0.65
N VAL A 30 -21.74 1.74 0.01
CA VAL A 30 -20.79 0.61 -0.11
C VAL A 30 -19.54 1.03 -0.88
N ALA A 31 -19.70 1.75 -2.00
CA ALA A 31 -18.58 2.28 -2.78
C ALA A 31 -17.69 3.21 -1.96
N LEU A 32 -18.30 4.14 -1.20
CA LEU A 32 -17.57 5.04 -0.31
C LEU A 32 -16.77 4.27 0.74
N PHE A 33 -17.38 3.26 1.36
CA PHE A 33 -16.71 2.43 2.37
C PHE A 33 -15.52 1.66 1.80
N LEU A 34 -15.68 1.04 0.63
CA LEU A 34 -14.61 0.29 -0.05
C LEU A 34 -13.42 1.19 -0.41
N LEU A 35 -13.70 2.36 -0.99
CA LEU A 35 -12.68 3.33 -1.37
C LEU A 35 -11.95 3.90 -0.15
N LEU A 36 -12.68 4.20 0.94
CA LEU A 36 -12.08 4.67 2.18
C LEU A 36 -11.19 3.59 2.81
N ALA A 37 -11.65 2.34 2.85
CA ALA A 37 -10.86 1.22 3.35
C ALA A 37 -9.57 1.05 2.54
N ALA A 38 -9.64 1.14 1.21
CA ALA A 38 -8.46 1.08 0.35
C ALA A 38 -7.45 2.20 0.66
N VAL A 39 -7.92 3.43 0.86
CA VAL A 39 -7.07 4.57 1.25
C VAL A 39 -6.39 4.30 2.59
N VAL A 40 -7.12 3.83 3.59
CA VAL A 40 -6.55 3.52 4.91
C VAL A 40 -5.45 2.46 4.79
N VAL A 41 -5.67 1.40 4.02
CA VAL A 41 -4.66 0.36 3.80
C VAL A 41 -3.44 0.93 3.05
N ALA A 42 -3.65 1.75 2.03
CA ALA A 42 -2.56 2.39 1.28
C ALA A 42 -1.70 3.29 2.19
N VAL A 43 -2.32 4.05 3.10
CA VAL A 43 -1.62 4.87 4.10
C VAL A 43 -0.83 4.00 5.07
N ILE A 44 -1.41 2.91 5.58
CA ILE A 44 -0.72 1.98 6.48
C ILE A 44 0.51 1.37 5.80
N VAL A 45 0.38 0.95 4.53
CA VAL A 45 1.49 0.36 3.76
C VAL A 45 2.60 1.38 3.49
N GLY A 46 2.21 2.60 3.13
CA GLY A 46 3.11 3.73 2.86
C GLY A 46 3.76 4.33 4.10
N PHE A 47 3.30 3.97 5.30
CA PHE A 47 3.87 4.51 6.53
C PHE A 47 5.36 4.09 6.65
N PRO A 48 6.27 5.05 6.87
CA PRO A 48 7.68 4.74 7.04
C PRO A 48 7.86 3.99 8.35
N VAL A 49 8.05 2.67 8.25
CA VAL A 49 8.49 1.86 9.38
C VAL A 49 10.00 1.90 9.33
N THR A 50 10.65 2.37 10.40
CA THR A 50 12.11 2.38 10.49
C THR A 50 12.60 0.93 10.51
N TYR A 51 13.09 0.43 9.37
CA TYR A 51 13.81 -0.83 9.30
C TYR A 51 15.29 -0.53 9.10
N LEU A 52 16.15 -1.30 9.76
CA LEU A 52 17.59 -1.24 9.53
C LEU A 52 17.85 -1.67 8.09
N GLU A 53 18.44 -0.79 7.29
CA GLU A 53 18.95 -1.15 5.97
C GLU A 53 20.42 -1.54 6.09
N VAL A 54 20.84 -2.57 5.35
CA VAL A 54 22.26 -2.89 5.26
C VAL A 54 22.87 -1.88 4.30
N GLU A 55 23.83 -1.10 4.79
CA GLU A 55 24.58 -0.14 3.97
C GLU A 55 25.33 -0.85 2.84
N LYS A 56 25.49 -0.14 1.71
CA LYS A 56 26.20 -0.66 0.53
C LYS A 56 27.61 -1.12 0.87
N GLU A 57 28.38 -0.33 1.62
CA GLU A 57 29.72 -0.74 2.07
C GLU A 57 29.68 -1.99 2.96
N GLY A 58 28.61 -2.18 3.73
CA GLY A 58 28.39 -3.39 4.54
C GLY A 58 28.24 -4.64 3.69
N LEU A 59 27.55 -4.54 2.54
CA LEU A 59 27.38 -5.64 1.59
C LEU A 59 28.63 -5.90 0.75
N GLU A 60 29.34 -4.85 0.33
CA GLU A 60 30.58 -4.99 -0.43
C GLU A 60 31.67 -5.73 0.37
N LYS A 61 31.73 -5.51 1.69
CA LYS A 61 32.61 -6.26 2.60
C LYS A 61 32.27 -7.74 2.73
N LEU A 62 31.06 -8.18 2.36
CA LEU A 62 30.69 -9.60 2.40
C LEU A 62 31.22 -10.38 1.21
N ILE A 63 31.53 -9.70 0.10
CA ILE A 63 32.02 -10.31 -1.14
C ILE A 63 33.53 -10.11 -1.36
N ASP A 64 34.21 -9.36 -0.49
CA ASP A 64 35.64 -9.14 -0.56
C ASP A 64 36.43 -10.38 -0.08
N GLU A 65 37.19 -11.02 -0.98
CA GLU A 65 38.03 -12.18 -0.67
C GLU A 65 39.12 -11.90 0.38
N ALA A 66 39.61 -10.66 0.46
CA ALA A 66 40.61 -10.28 1.45
C ALA A 66 40.08 -10.39 2.89
N GLU A 67 38.77 -10.21 3.07
CA GLU A 67 38.10 -10.29 4.38
C GLU A 67 37.89 -11.74 4.85
N TRP A 68 37.98 -12.72 3.94
CA TRP A 68 37.78 -14.15 4.24
C TRP A 68 39.07 -14.94 4.42
N THR A 69 40.22 -14.31 4.20
CA THR A 69 41.53 -14.96 4.29
C THR A 69 42.26 -14.66 5.61
N ASN A 70 41.81 -13.66 6.38
CA ASN A 70 42.43 -13.31 7.67
C ASN A 70 41.83 -14.15 8.83
N PRO A 71 42.59 -15.08 9.44
CA PRO A 71 42.09 -15.97 10.50
C PRO A 71 41.64 -15.25 11.77
N GLU A 72 42.21 -14.08 12.06
CA GLU A 72 41.90 -13.32 13.30
C GLU A 72 40.53 -12.64 13.23
N VAL A 73 40.04 -12.37 12.02
CA VAL A 73 38.84 -11.54 11.79
C VAL A 73 37.68 -12.35 11.19
N ILE A 74 37.96 -13.53 10.64
CA ILE A 74 36.99 -14.35 9.90
C ILE A 74 35.73 -14.69 10.71
N GLU A 75 35.88 -14.99 12.01
CA GLU A 75 34.77 -15.34 12.90
C GLU A 75 33.85 -14.13 13.14
N ALA A 76 34.43 -12.95 13.32
CA ALA A 76 33.70 -11.69 13.49
C ALA A 76 32.97 -11.30 12.18
N ARG A 77 33.63 -11.44 11.03
CA ARG A 77 33.04 -11.20 9.70
C ARG A 77 31.88 -12.14 9.42
N ARG A 78 32.03 -13.42 9.75
CA ARG A 78 30.96 -14.42 9.62
C ARG A 78 29.72 -14.01 10.42
N ARG A 79 29.89 -13.52 11.65
CA ARG A 79 28.75 -13.04 12.47
C ARG A 79 28.09 -11.80 11.88
N THR A 80 28.86 -10.85 11.35
CA THR A 80 28.33 -9.67 10.65
C THR A 80 27.54 -10.08 9.39
N ALA A 81 28.06 -11.03 8.62
CA ALA A 81 27.38 -11.58 7.44
C ALA A 81 26.04 -12.24 7.80
N GLN A 82 26.01 -13.01 8.89
CA GLN A 82 24.79 -13.63 9.41
C GLN A 82 23.76 -12.57 9.85
N ALA A 83 24.20 -11.52 10.55
CA ALA A 83 23.34 -10.42 10.96
C ALA A 83 22.76 -9.66 9.76
N ALA A 84 23.60 -9.29 8.78
CA ALA A 84 23.18 -8.62 7.55
C ALA A 84 22.18 -9.46 6.75
N THR A 85 22.44 -10.77 6.62
CA THR A 85 21.51 -11.70 5.97
C THR A 85 20.17 -11.75 6.71
N GLY A 86 20.19 -11.77 8.05
CA GLY A 86 18.99 -11.71 8.88
C GLY A 86 18.17 -10.43 8.65
N ILE A 87 18.83 -9.27 8.56
CA ILE A 87 18.20 -7.99 8.25
C ILE A 87 17.51 -8.04 6.88
N ILE A 88 18.20 -8.52 5.83
CA ILE A 88 17.64 -8.62 4.47
C ILE A 88 16.43 -9.56 4.43
N ILE A 89 16.50 -10.72 5.08
CA ILE A 89 15.39 -11.67 5.14
C ILE A 89 14.17 -11.02 5.80
N ASN A 90 14.37 -10.30 6.91
CA ASN A 90 13.29 -9.61 7.61
C ASN A 90 12.70 -8.47 6.77
N ALA A 91 13.54 -7.70 6.08
CA ALA A 91 13.10 -6.66 5.15
C ALA A 91 12.26 -7.25 4.00
N ARG A 92 12.69 -8.38 3.41
CA ARG A 92 11.91 -9.08 2.38
C ARG A 92 10.57 -9.58 2.89
N LYS A 93 10.51 -10.14 4.10
CA LYS A 93 9.25 -10.58 4.72
C LYS A 93 8.29 -9.40 4.93
N ALA A 94 8.80 -8.29 5.47
CA ALA A 94 8.01 -7.08 5.66
C ALA A 94 7.49 -6.53 4.33
N ASN A 95 8.32 -6.49 3.30
CA ASN A 95 7.91 -6.08 1.95
C ASN A 95 6.88 -7.03 1.35
N GLY A 96 6.98 -8.34 1.59
CA GLY A 96 5.96 -9.31 1.17
C GLY A 96 4.59 -9.03 1.82
N VAL A 97 4.56 -8.72 3.12
CA VAL A 97 3.32 -8.34 3.82
C VAL A 97 2.76 -7.03 3.24
N LYS A 98 3.60 -6.01 3.05
CA LYS A 98 3.21 -4.74 2.44
C LYS A 98 2.65 -4.92 1.03
N ALA A 99 3.27 -5.77 0.21
CA ALA A 99 2.81 -6.09 -1.14
C ALA A 99 1.44 -6.77 -1.15
N ASN A 100 1.21 -7.73 -0.24
CA ASN A 100 -0.08 -8.39 -0.09
C ASN A 100 -1.18 -7.42 0.36
N LEU A 101 -0.88 -6.54 1.33
CA LEU A 101 -1.81 -5.50 1.76
C LEU A 101 -2.14 -4.52 0.63
N LEU A 102 -1.13 -4.10 -0.14
CA LEU A 102 -1.33 -3.22 -1.29
C LEU A 102 -2.18 -3.88 -2.38
N THR A 103 -1.96 -5.18 -2.62
CA THR A 103 -2.78 -5.97 -3.56
C THR A 103 -4.23 -6.02 -3.11
N GLY A 104 -4.48 -6.22 -1.81
CA GLY A 104 -5.82 -6.14 -1.22
C GLY A 104 -6.45 -4.75 -1.37
N ALA A 105 -5.68 -3.67 -1.14
CA ALA A 105 -6.15 -2.31 -1.33
C ALA A 105 -6.59 -2.04 -2.78
N LEU A 106 -5.80 -2.49 -3.76
CA LEU A 106 -6.14 -2.38 -5.18
C LEU A 106 -7.43 -3.13 -5.52
N ALA A 107 -7.62 -4.34 -4.97
CA ALA A 107 -8.87 -5.09 -5.17
C ALA A 107 -10.09 -4.33 -4.59
N LEU A 108 -9.94 -3.72 -3.41
CA LEU A 108 -10.98 -2.88 -2.81
C LEU A 108 -11.26 -1.63 -3.65
N GLU A 109 -10.24 -0.99 -4.23
CA GLU A 109 -10.44 0.15 -5.14
C GLU A 109 -11.23 -0.26 -6.38
N VAL A 110 -10.86 -1.37 -7.02
CA VAL A 110 -11.57 -1.88 -8.21
C VAL A 110 -13.03 -2.16 -7.88
N LEU A 111 -13.30 -2.86 -6.78
CA LEU A 111 -14.68 -3.12 -6.34
C LEU A 111 -15.42 -1.82 -6.04
N GLY A 112 -14.79 -0.89 -5.32
CA GLY A 112 -15.37 0.42 -5.00
C GLY A 112 -15.73 1.23 -6.24
N ILE A 113 -14.88 1.23 -7.27
CA ILE A 113 -15.14 1.89 -8.55
C ILE A 113 -16.32 1.24 -9.28
N VAL A 114 -16.38 -0.09 -9.32
CA VAL A 114 -17.49 -0.83 -9.95
C VAL A 114 -18.81 -0.52 -9.24
N THR A 115 -18.83 -0.58 -7.91
CA THR A 115 -20.04 -0.27 -7.13
C THR A 115 -20.45 1.20 -7.27
N LEU A 116 -19.47 2.11 -7.34
CA LEU A 116 -19.73 3.53 -7.61
C LEU A 116 -20.39 3.72 -8.98
N ALA A 117 -19.90 3.05 -10.02
CA ALA A 117 -20.45 3.12 -11.36
C ALA A 117 -21.90 2.59 -11.41
N LEU A 118 -22.20 1.50 -10.71
CA LEU A 118 -23.56 0.97 -10.58
C LEU A 118 -24.49 1.95 -9.85
N GLY A 119 -24.03 2.52 -8.73
CA GLY A 119 -24.79 3.55 -8.01
C GLY A 119 -25.05 4.78 -8.87
N ALA A 120 -24.03 5.27 -9.60
CA ALA A 120 -24.19 6.37 -10.54
C ALA A 120 -25.19 6.04 -11.66
N MET A 121 -25.14 4.83 -12.23
CA MET A 121 -26.11 4.39 -13.23
C MET A 121 -27.54 4.37 -12.66
N ALA A 122 -27.73 3.86 -11.43
CA ALA A 122 -29.02 3.88 -10.76
C ALA A 122 -29.51 5.32 -10.48
N THR A 123 -28.61 6.26 -10.14
CA THR A 123 -28.99 7.66 -10.01
C THR A 123 -29.46 8.29 -11.32
N LEU A 124 -28.85 7.93 -12.45
CA LEU A 124 -29.21 8.47 -13.77
C LEU A 124 -30.51 7.87 -14.31
N LEU A 125 -30.76 6.59 -14.06
CA LEU A 125 -31.98 5.90 -14.50
C LEU A 125 -33.20 6.17 -13.60
N GLY A 126 -32.97 6.62 -12.36
CA GLY A 126 -34.00 6.96 -11.39
C GLY A 126 -34.44 8.43 -11.40
N GLN A 127 -33.87 9.27 -12.29
CA GLN A 127 -34.37 10.61 -12.60
C GLN A 127 -35.49 10.54 -13.65
#